data_AF-A0A9R0TW73-F1
#
_entry.id   AF-A0A9R0TW73-F1
#
_cell.length_a   1.000
_cell.length_b   1.000
_cell.length_c   1.000
_cell.angle_alpha   90.00
_cell.angle_beta   90.00
_cell.angle_gamma   90.00
#
_symmetry.space_group_name_H-M   'P 1'
#
loop_
_entity.id
_entity.type
_entity.pdbx_description
1 polymer ?
#
loop_
_entity_poly.entity_id
_entity_poly.type
_entity_poly.pdbx_seq_one_letter_code
_entity_poly.pdbx_strand_id
1 'polypeptide(L)'
;MAGEGRPDAQLFQLLTDLLQEVESMSNQEEVELRAKIEALGLEVTKVPEKAPKQLDELEIAAELDRLSARLDNVDKMISSAMTSDPEVKSLLSSTADVWMPVITASADERRGFAETSGNKGEQEKSK
;
A
#
# COMPACT_ATOMS: atom_id res chain seq x y z
N MET A 1 -18.17 -14.18 -14.27
CA MET A 1 -17.14 -14.36 -13.23
C MET A 1 -17.38 -13.28 -12.20
N ALA A 2 -17.86 -13.65 -11.02
CA ALA A 2 -18.24 -12.72 -9.96
C ALA A 2 -17.02 -11.93 -9.48
N GLY A 3 -17.19 -10.63 -9.23
CA GLY A 3 -16.11 -9.70 -8.96
C GLY A 3 -15.38 -10.03 -7.66
N GLU A 4 -14.08 -10.29 -7.78
CA GLU A 4 -13.15 -10.08 -6.68
C GLU A 4 -13.10 -8.57 -6.45
N GLY A 5 -13.52 -8.12 -5.27
CA GLY A 5 -13.47 -6.71 -4.89
C GLY A 5 -12.05 -6.16 -5.05
N ARG A 6 -11.91 -4.85 -5.23
CA ARG A 6 -10.60 -4.22 -5.40
C ARG A 6 -9.67 -4.63 -4.24
N PRO A 7 -8.42 -5.05 -4.50
CA PRO A 7 -7.55 -5.62 -3.47
C PRO A 7 -7.23 -4.64 -2.35
N ASP A 8 -7.17 -3.34 -2.65
CA ASP A 8 -7.03 -2.28 -1.64
C ASP A 8 -8.22 -2.27 -0.67
N ALA A 9 -9.45 -2.35 -1.18
CA ALA A 9 -10.64 -2.35 -0.34
C ALA A 9 -10.66 -3.52 0.65
N GLN A 10 -10.21 -4.71 0.23
CA GLN A 10 -10.10 -5.87 1.12
C GLN A 10 -9.05 -5.64 2.22
N LEU A 11 -7.87 -5.13 1.86
CA LEU A 11 -6.81 -4.83 2.83
C LEU A 11 -7.25 -3.76 3.83
N PHE A 12 -7.82 -2.64 3.37
CA PHE A 12 -8.21 -1.55 4.25
C PHE A 12 -9.43 -1.88 5.11
N GLN A 13 -10.33 -2.75 4.64
CA GLN A 13 -11.40 -3.27 5.48
C GLN A 13 -10.80 -4.07 6.64
N LEU A 14 -9.91 -5.02 6.36
CA LEU A 14 -9.24 -5.81 7.39
C LEU A 14 -8.48 -4.95 8.41
N LEU A 15 -7.72 -3.96 7.94
CA LEU A 15 -6.98 -3.04 8.81
C LEU A 15 -7.91 -2.20 9.70
N THR A 16 -9.06 -1.79 9.16
CA THR A 16 -10.06 -1.05 9.91
C THR A 16 -10.71 -1.92 10.98
N ASP A 17 -11.04 -3.18 10.64
CA ASP A 17 -11.64 -4.13 11.59
C ASP A 17 -10.67 -4.46 12.73
N LEU A 18 -9.39 -4.71 12.42
CA LEU A 18 -8.33 -4.94 13.41
C LEU A 18 -8.12 -3.73 14.32
N LEU A 19 -8.12 -2.52 13.77
CA LEU A 19 -8.03 -1.30 14.56
C LEU A 19 -9.19 -1.19 15.54
N GLN A 20 -10.43 -1.43 15.10
CA GLN A 20 -11.60 -1.40 15.97
C GLN A 20 -11.53 -2.46 17.07
N GLU A 21 -11.03 -3.65 16.77
CA GLU A 21 -10.82 -4.71 17.76
C GLU A 21 -9.81 -4.26 18.82
N VAL A 22 -8.65 -3.72 18.42
CA VAL A 22 -7.63 -3.21 19.35
C VAL A 22 -8.20 -2.10 20.25
N GLU A 23 -8.91 -1.12 19.67
CA GLU A 23 -9.52 -0.03 20.42
C GLU A 23 -10.61 -0.51 21.39
N SER A 24 -11.34 -1.56 21.02
CA SER A 24 -12.34 -2.18 21.90
C SER A 24 -11.70 -2.92 23.08
N MET A 25 -10.56 -3.59 22.85
CA MET A 25 -9.84 -4.34 23.87
C MET A 25 -9.07 -3.44 24.83
N SER A 26 -8.48 -2.35 24.32
CA SER A 26 -7.76 -1.36 25.13
C SER A 26 -8.70 -0.34 25.79
N ASN A 27 -9.91 -0.18 25.26
CA ASN A 27 -10.86 0.89 25.59
C ASN A 27 -10.22 2.29 25.45
N GLN A 28 -9.30 2.42 24.49
CA GLN A 28 -8.55 3.63 24.17
C GLN A 28 -8.46 3.77 22.64
N GLU A 29 -8.45 5.01 22.16
CA GLU A 29 -8.26 5.29 20.73
C GLU A 29 -6.79 5.10 20.33
N GLU A 30 -6.56 4.36 19.25
CA GLU A 30 -5.21 4.07 18.72
C GLU A 30 -4.85 5.07 17.62
N VAL A 31 -4.56 6.31 18.05
CA VAL A 31 -4.29 7.45 17.15
C VAL A 31 -3.12 7.17 16.20
N GLU A 32 -2.06 6.51 16.66
CA GLU A 32 -0.90 6.19 15.83
C GLU A 32 -1.24 5.15 14.74
N LEU A 33 -2.03 4.12 15.08
CA LEU A 33 -2.44 3.10 14.11
C LEU A 33 -3.36 3.70 13.05
N ARG A 34 -4.29 4.59 13.45
CA ARG A 34 -5.13 5.37 12.52
C ARG A 34 -4.29 6.15 11.52
N ALA A 35 -3.30 6.90 12.02
CA ALA A 35 -2.42 7.69 11.17
C ALA A 35 -1.58 6.82 10.22
N LYS A 36 -1.12 5.65 10.66
CA LYS A 36 -0.38 4.69 9.81
C LYS A 36 -1.28 4.10 8.71
N ILE A 37 -2.52 3.75 9.03
CA ILE A 37 -3.49 3.24 8.04
C ILE A 37 -3.82 4.33 7.00
N GLU A 38 -4.04 5.57 7.44
CA GLU A 38 -4.27 6.70 6.53
C GLU A 38 -3.07 6.95 5.60
N ALA A 39 -1.86 6.99 6.16
CA ALA A 39 -0.63 7.15 5.38
C ALA A 39 -0.44 6.03 4.36
N LEU A 40 -0.76 4.78 4.74
CA LEU A 40 -0.72 3.64 3.82
C LEU A 40 -1.75 3.79 2.69
N GLY A 41 -2.95 4.29 2.99
CA GLY A 41 -3.98 4.62 2.00
C GLY A 41 -3.49 5.61 0.93
N LEU A 42 -2.78 6.65 1.37
CA LEU A 42 -2.14 7.59 0.45
C LEU A 42 -1.00 6.94 -0.34
N GLU A 43 -0.20 6.06 0.27
CA GLU A 43 0.92 5.39 -0.40
C GLU A 43 0.46 4.44 -1.52
N VAL A 44 -0.61 3.67 -1.31
CA VAL A 44 -1.06 2.67 -2.30
C VAL A 44 -1.62 3.32 -3.57
N THR A 45 -2.15 4.54 -3.46
CA THR A 45 -2.70 5.30 -4.60
C THR A 45 -1.62 6.07 -5.37
N LYS A 46 -0.38 6.11 -4.88
CA LYS A 46 0.71 6.77 -5.61
C LYS A 46 1.00 6.02 -6.89
N VAL A 47 1.08 6.78 -7.97
CA VAL A 47 1.46 6.29 -9.29
C VAL A 47 2.67 7.10 -9.74
N PRO A 48 3.72 6.47 -10.29
CA PRO A 48 4.86 7.20 -10.84
C PRO A 48 4.39 8.25 -11.85
N GLU A 49 5.00 9.43 -11.83
CA GLU A 49 4.83 10.39 -12.90
C GLU A 49 5.26 9.76 -14.23
N LYS A 50 4.65 10.19 -15.34
CA LYS A 50 4.95 9.66 -16.68
C LYS A 50 6.46 9.51 -16.88
N ALA A 51 6.87 8.36 -17.40
CA ALA A 51 8.27 8.08 -17.69
C ALA A 51 8.90 9.25 -18.47
N PRO A 52 10.15 9.62 -18.16
CA PRO A 52 10.84 10.68 -18.88
C PRO A 52 10.89 10.40 -20.39
N LYS A 53 10.94 11.48 -21.17
CA LYS A 53 11.10 11.46 -22.64
C LYS A 53 12.24 10.52 -23.03
N GLN A 54 12.12 9.93 -24.23
CA GLN A 54 13.12 9.08 -24.90
C GLN A 54 14.54 9.31 -24.35
N LEU A 55 14.99 8.38 -23.52
CA LEU A 55 16.32 8.37 -22.94
C LEU A 55 17.31 7.82 -23.98
N ASP A 56 18.51 8.37 -24.02
CA ASP A 56 19.60 7.78 -24.80
C ASP A 56 20.15 6.50 -24.12
N GLU A 57 20.97 5.71 -24.84
CA GLU A 57 21.49 4.42 -24.32
C GLU A 57 22.35 4.60 -23.05
N LEU A 58 23.03 5.74 -22.90
CA LEU A 58 23.91 6.00 -21.76
C LEU A 58 23.08 6.40 -20.53
N GLU A 59 22.03 7.20 -20.73
CA GLU A 59 21.02 7.52 -19.73
C GLU A 59 20.25 6.29 -19.27
N ILE A 60 19.91 5.38 -20.19
CA ILE A 60 19.28 4.09 -19.85
C ILE A 60 20.20 3.28 -18.94
N ALA A 61 21.49 3.15 -19.27
CA ALA A 61 22.45 2.43 -18.44
C ALA A 61 22.56 3.05 -17.03
N ALA A 62 22.65 4.38 -16.95
CA ALA A 62 22.71 5.09 -15.67
C ALA A 62 21.45 4.89 -14.82
N GLU A 63 20.26 4.87 -15.45
CA GLU A 63 19.01 4.59 -14.73
C GLU A 63 18.87 3.13 -14.32
N LEU A 64 19.36 2.18 -15.11
CA LEU A 64 19.42 0.77 -14.72
C LEU A 64 20.34 0.57 -13.51
N ASP A 65 21.52 1.20 -13.49
CA ASP A 65 22.44 1.16 -12.35
C ASP A 65 21.78 1.76 -11.10
N ARG A 66 21.08 2.88 -11.25
CA ARG A 66 20.32 3.52 -10.16
C ARG A 66 19.21 2.60 -9.65
N LEU A 67 18.43 1.99 -10.53
CA LEU A 67 17.36 1.07 -10.16
C LEU A 67 17.91 -0.16 -9.45
N SER A 68 19.03 -0.71 -9.92
CA SER A 68 19.72 -1.83 -9.26
C SER A 68 20.14 -1.46 -7.84
N ALA A 69 20.77 -0.30 -7.64
CA ALA A 69 21.17 0.16 -6.31
C ALA A 69 19.97 0.38 -5.36
N ARG A 70 18.83 0.83 -5.90
CA ARG A 70 17.59 0.97 -5.10
C ARG A 70 17.02 -0.39 -4.71
N LEU A 71 17.04 -1.37 -5.61
CA LEU A 71 16.61 -2.74 -5.31
C LEU A 71 17.49 -3.37 -4.23
N ASP A 72 18.81 -3.22 -4.32
CA ASP A 72 19.73 -3.71 -3.28
C ASP A 72 19.45 -3.09 -1.91
N ASN A 73 19.09 -1.80 -1.87
CA ASN A 73 18.73 -1.14 -0.62
C ASN A 73 17.41 -1.66 -0.03
N VAL A 74 16.39 -1.86 -0.88
CA VAL A 74 15.11 -2.43 -0.44
C VAL A 74 15.32 -3.85 0.08
N ASP A 75 16.11 -4.68 -0.60
CA ASP A 75 16.41 -6.05 -0.16
C ASP A 75 17.12 -6.07 1.21
N LYS A 76 18.07 -5.17 1.44
CA LYS A 76 18.71 -5.00 2.75
C LYS A 76 17.73 -4.59 3.84
N MET A 77 16.82 -3.66 3.56
CA MET A 77 15.81 -3.21 4.52
C MET A 77 14.85 -4.36 4.88
N ILE A 78 14.39 -5.12 3.89
CA ILE A 78 13.53 -6.29 4.11
C ILE A 78 14.28 -7.34 4.92
N SER A 79 15.48 -7.71 4.49
CA SER A 79 16.31 -8.70 5.19
C SER A 79 16.58 -8.30 6.65
N SER A 80 16.83 -7.01 6.91
CA SER A 80 16.99 -6.49 8.26
C SER A 80 15.70 -6.65 9.07
N ALA A 81 14.55 -6.19 8.55
CA ALA A 81 13.27 -6.28 9.25
C ALA A 81 12.88 -7.74 9.55
N MET A 82 13.06 -8.64 8.57
CA MET A 82 12.76 -10.07 8.69
C MET A 82 13.70 -10.81 9.65
N THR A 83 14.92 -10.31 9.85
CA THR A 83 15.87 -10.88 10.80
C THR A 83 15.62 -10.37 12.22
N SER A 84 15.21 -9.10 12.36
CA SER A 84 14.93 -8.49 13.65
C SER A 84 13.72 -9.07 14.35
N ASP A 85 12.71 -9.52 13.60
CA ASP A 85 11.49 -10.08 14.17
C ASP A 85 10.95 -11.27 13.34
N PRO A 86 11.21 -12.52 13.79
CA PRO A 86 10.69 -13.73 13.12
C PRO A 86 9.16 -13.82 13.11
N GLU A 87 8.46 -13.22 14.07
CA GLU A 87 7.00 -13.24 14.12
C GLU A 87 6.43 -12.33 13.04
N VAL A 88 7.03 -11.16 12.82
CA VAL A 88 6.68 -10.26 11.70
C VAL A 88 6.87 -10.97 10.36
N LYS A 89 7.96 -11.74 10.18
CA LYS A 89 8.16 -12.53 8.97
C LYS A 89 7.06 -13.57 8.77
N SER A 90 6.71 -14.31 9.82
CA SER A 90 5.64 -15.31 9.77
C SER A 90 4.31 -14.66 9.39
N LEU A 91 3.96 -13.54 10.04
CA LEU A 91 2.74 -12.78 9.79
C LEU A 91 2.67 -12.24 8.35
N LEU A 92 3.73 -11.60 7.85
CA LEU A 92 3.75 -11.11 6.47
C LEU A 92 3.67 -12.26 5.46
N SER A 93 4.30 -13.40 5.76
CA SER A 93 4.22 -14.57 4.87
C SER A 93 2.83 -15.20 4.87
N SER A 94 2.17 -15.27 6.03
CA SER A 94 0.84 -15.89 6.18
C SER A 94 -0.30 -15.02 5.66
N THR A 95 -0.09 -13.71 5.55
CA THR A 95 -1.09 -12.73 5.07
C THR A 95 -0.79 -12.20 3.66
N ALA A 96 0.16 -12.84 2.95
CA ALA A 96 0.62 -12.42 1.63
C ALA A 96 -0.51 -12.33 0.59
N ASP A 97 -1.53 -13.17 0.71
CA ASP A 97 -2.74 -13.14 -0.11
C ASP A 97 -3.50 -11.82 -0.04
N VAL A 98 -3.40 -11.08 1.08
CA VAL A 98 -4.10 -9.81 1.28
C VAL A 98 -3.25 -8.61 0.84
N TRP A 99 -1.97 -8.55 1.22
CA TRP A 99 -1.15 -7.36 0.97
C TRP A 99 -0.36 -7.39 -0.34
N MET A 100 0.06 -8.57 -0.83
CA MET A 100 0.83 -8.65 -2.08
C MET A 100 0.10 -8.05 -3.28
N PRO A 101 -1.20 -8.36 -3.52
CA PRO A 101 -1.93 -7.80 -4.67
C PRO A 101 -1.97 -6.27 -4.68
N VAL A 102 -1.96 -5.63 -3.51
CA VAL A 102 -1.98 -4.16 -3.38
C VAL A 102 -0.61 -3.56 -3.69
N ILE A 103 0.48 -4.18 -3.21
CA ILE A 103 1.82 -3.62 -3.43
C ILE A 103 2.38 -3.92 -4.82
N THR A 104 1.99 -5.03 -5.45
CA THR A 104 2.42 -5.39 -6.80
C THR A 104 1.49 -4.87 -7.89
N ALA A 105 0.39 -4.21 -7.50
CA ALA A 105 -0.52 -3.54 -8.41
C ALA A 105 0.23 -2.59 -9.37
N SER A 106 -0.11 -2.71 -10.64
CA SER A 106 0.35 -1.85 -11.72
C SER A 106 -0.14 -0.41 -11.53
N ALA A 107 0.47 0.51 -12.28
CA ALA A 107 0.07 1.91 -12.29
C ALA A 107 -1.42 2.11 -12.66
N ASP A 108 -1.96 1.28 -13.55
CA ASP A 108 -3.36 1.34 -13.96
C ASP A 108 -4.30 0.80 -12.88
N GLU A 109 -3.93 -0.30 -12.22
CA GLU A 109 -4.70 -0.84 -11.08
C GLU A 109 -4.72 0.16 -9.91
N ARG A 110 -3.57 0.78 -9.60
CA ARG A 110 -3.44 1.79 -8.53
C ARG A 110 -4.27 3.03 -8.77
N ARG A 111 -4.47 3.45 -10.02
CA ARG A 111 -5.42 4.54 -10.35
C ARG A 111 -6.85 4.20 -9.91
N GLY A 112 -7.21 2.93 -9.88
CA GLY A 112 -8.50 2.42 -9.42
C GLY A 112 -8.66 2.34 -7.89
N PHE A 113 -7.59 2.50 -7.11
CA PHE A 113 -7.64 2.49 -5.64
C PHE A 113 -8.19 3.81 -5.05
N ALA A 114 -8.22 4.89 -5.84
CA ALA A 114 -8.62 6.22 -5.37
C ALA A 114 -10.13 6.38 -5.06
N GLU A 115 -11.03 5.53 -5.60
CA GLU A 115 -12.47 5.76 -5.45
C GLU A 115 -13.04 5.34 -4.08
N THR A 116 -12.22 4.88 -3.13
CA THR A 116 -12.69 4.50 -1.77
C THR A 116 -12.57 5.66 -0.77
N SER A 117 -11.64 6.60 -0.98
CA SER A 117 -11.38 7.71 -0.04
C SER A 117 -12.25 8.95 -0.25
N GLY A 118 -13.25 8.90 -1.16
CA GLY A 118 -13.94 10.09 -1.66
C GLY A 118 -15.48 10.14 -1.53
N ASN A 119 -16.15 9.21 -0.85
CA ASN A 119 -17.63 9.27 -0.76
C ASN A 119 -18.17 9.14 0.67
N LYS A 120 -17.86 10.13 1.51
CA LYS A 120 -18.70 10.55 2.64
C LYS A 120 -18.89 12.06 2.56
N GLY A 121 -19.94 12.49 1.87
CA GLY A 121 -20.50 13.82 2.02
C GLY A 121 -20.73 14.59 0.73
N GLU A 122 -21.76 14.23 -0.03
CA GLU A 122 -22.64 15.21 -0.68
C GLU A 122 -23.94 14.53 -1.15
N GLN A 123 -24.77 14.16 -0.17
CA GLN A 123 -26.22 14.16 -0.34
C GLN A 123 -26.78 15.21 0.61
N GLU A 124 -27.04 16.43 0.12
CA GLU A 124 -28.36 17.07 0.31
C GLU A 124 -28.45 18.42 -0.41
N LYS A 125 -29.56 18.55 -1.17
CA LYS A 125 -30.28 19.76 -1.55
C LYS A 125 -29.59 20.77 -2.46
N SER A 126 -30.08 20.81 -3.70
CA SER A 126 -30.83 22.01 -4.10
C SER A 126 -32.05 21.66 -4.94
N LYS A 127 -33.07 22.47 -4.67
CA LYS A 127 -34.47 22.38 -5.05
C LYS A 127 -34.71 22.97 -6.43
#